data_AF-H1Z3W2-F1
#
_entry.id   AF-H1Z3W2-F1
#
_cell.length_a   1.000
_cell.length_b   1.000
_cell.length_c   1.000
_cell.angle_alpha   90.00
_cell.angle_beta   90.00
_cell.angle_gamma   90.00
#
_symmetry.space_group_name_H-M   'P 1'
#
loop_
_entity.id
_entity.type
_entity.pdbx_description
1 polymer ?
#
loop_
_entity_poly.entity_id
_entity_poly.type
_entity_poly.pdbx_seq_one_letter_code
_entity_poly.pdbx_strand_id
1 'polypeptide(L)'
;MQNMKSKTDQMDKTDNGDNGDNRTISSDILTENFATITKANGGIKKLRELILQLAVQGKLVPQNPDDEPASVLLEKIKDEKQNLIKTGQIKKQKPLPPIDEDEVPYDLPEGWIWTRLGTVTNYNGRKKIPPSDLKEDYWLLELEDIEKGSSKVIKRLCCGERSPKSTKSSFKTGDVLYGKLRPYLDKVIVADTDGYCTTEIVPIIQYYGIIPNYIRLFLKSPEFIKYVNSKTYGVKMPRLGTSDAINTFFPLPPLAEQHRIVERVDCLMKLCDDLESRQESESENRRLLLLSVLKNLEDAGSEDEKQEAWEILSGRFDDLINSAEDVKELRKTVLQLAVQGRLVPQNPEDEPASVLLEKIKDEKQNLIKTGWIKKQKALPPVDEDEIPYALPEGWIWVKIPKITHNFGQKVPDKPFNYIDVSSINKEKGKISLDENIIQPKDAPSRARKIAKINSVIYSTVRPYLLNIAIIDQIFEQEFIVSTAFAVLHPHKGISNRFLYYYLRSSTFIKYVESQMTGMAYPAISESKFNNGIIPLPPLAEQHRIVERVDCLMKLCDELEERVVAQEESAERLLSSVCAGICG
;
A
#
# COMPACT_ATOMS: atom_id res chain seq x y z
N MET A 1 6.55 32.13 8.88
CA MET A 1 5.74 32.92 9.85
C MET A 1 5.49 34.30 9.26
N GLN A 2 4.26 34.82 9.39
CA GLN A 2 3.74 36.11 8.90
C GLN A 2 3.44 36.23 7.38
N ASN A 3 2.31 35.66 6.92
CA ASN A 3 1.39 36.29 5.94
C ASN A 3 0.20 35.39 5.50
N MET A 4 -0.53 34.78 6.43
CA MET A 4 -1.84 34.16 6.14
C MET A 4 -2.78 34.26 7.34
N LYS A 5 -3.07 35.48 7.80
CA LYS A 5 -3.98 35.71 8.94
C LYS A 5 -5.03 36.81 8.71
N SER A 6 -5.29 37.23 7.48
CA SER A 6 -6.27 38.28 7.21
C SER A 6 -7.14 37.94 6.00
N LYS A 7 -8.20 37.15 6.21
CA LYS A 7 -9.41 37.19 5.36
C LYS A 7 -10.65 36.44 5.87
N THR A 8 -10.69 36.00 7.13
CA THR A 8 -11.84 35.22 7.64
C THR A 8 -12.60 35.88 8.80
N ASP A 9 -12.25 37.10 9.21
CA ASP A 9 -12.94 37.81 10.29
C ASP A 9 -13.71 39.01 9.75
N GLN A 10 -14.91 38.78 9.19
CA GLN A 10 -15.93 39.81 9.09
C GLN A 10 -17.31 39.20 8.79
N MET A 11 -17.92 38.64 9.82
CA MET A 11 -19.38 38.66 10.08
C MET A 11 -19.63 37.76 11.29
N ASP A 12 -19.52 38.32 12.50
CA ASP A 12 -20.44 37.93 13.57
C ASP A 12 -20.38 38.90 14.75
N LYS A 13 -21.48 39.64 14.91
CA LYS A 13 -21.88 40.29 16.15
C LYS A 13 -23.40 40.37 16.10
N THR A 14 -24.08 39.46 16.79
CA THR A 14 -25.07 39.81 17.82
C THR A 14 -25.59 38.58 18.56
N ASP A 15 -25.49 38.70 19.88
CA ASP A 15 -26.40 38.28 20.94
C ASP A 15 -26.35 36.86 21.55
N ASN A 16 -26.21 36.88 22.88
CA ASN A 16 -26.13 35.74 23.79
C ASN A 16 -27.54 35.24 24.12
N GLY A 17 -27.80 33.96 23.89
CA GLY A 17 -28.98 33.26 24.37
C GLY A 17 -28.67 31.79 24.60
N ASP A 18 -28.52 31.42 25.88
CA ASP A 18 -28.29 30.07 26.40
C ASP A 18 -29.45 29.13 26.00
N ASN A 19 -29.16 28.18 25.09
CA ASN A 19 -29.84 26.89 24.97
C ASN A 19 -28.94 25.94 24.17
N GLY A 20 -28.57 24.82 24.79
CA GLY A 20 -27.63 23.85 24.24
C GLY A 20 -28.06 23.30 22.89
N ASP A 21 -27.35 23.73 21.83
CA ASP A 21 -27.61 23.29 20.48
C ASP A 21 -26.53 22.28 20.05
N ASN A 22 -26.86 21.00 20.15
CA ASN A 22 -26.01 19.91 19.65
C ASN A 22 -25.96 19.87 18.10
N ARG A 23 -26.57 20.86 17.41
CA ARG A 23 -26.93 20.85 15.98
C ARG A 23 -25.99 21.67 15.08
N THR A 24 -25.27 22.64 15.63
CA THR A 24 -24.17 23.38 14.95
C THR A 24 -22.83 22.63 15.06
N ILE A 25 -22.74 21.75 16.05
CA ILE A 25 -21.51 21.13 16.52
C ILE A 25 -20.84 20.23 15.45
N SER A 26 -21.58 19.43 14.67
CA SER A 26 -20.96 18.49 13.71
C SER A 26 -20.30 19.16 12.48
N SER A 27 -20.83 20.28 11.99
CA SER A 27 -20.23 21.02 10.86
C SER A 27 -18.98 21.79 11.33
N ASP A 28 -19.04 22.36 12.52
CA ASP A 28 -17.91 23.08 13.12
C ASP A 28 -16.79 22.12 13.52
N ILE A 29 -17.12 20.96 14.11
CA ILE A 29 -16.14 19.90 14.42
C ILE A 29 -15.49 19.33 13.15
N LEU A 30 -16.24 19.13 12.05
CA LEU A 30 -15.64 18.72 10.77
C LEU A 30 -14.61 19.74 10.29
N THR A 31 -14.90 21.02 10.44
CA THR A 31 -14.02 22.14 10.05
C THR A 31 -12.79 22.21 10.97
N GLU A 32 -12.98 22.09 12.28
CA GLU A 32 -11.91 22.11 13.30
C GLU A 32 -10.94 20.94 13.14
N ASN A 33 -11.45 19.76 12.82
CA ASN A 33 -10.65 18.55 12.68
C ASN A 33 -10.21 18.25 11.25
N PHE A 34 -10.58 19.10 10.29
CA PHE A 34 -10.32 18.90 8.86
C PHE A 34 -8.83 18.71 8.56
N ALA A 35 -7.96 19.52 9.17
CA ALA A 35 -6.52 19.44 8.99
C ALA A 35 -5.92 18.16 9.57
N THR A 36 -6.48 17.66 10.68
CA THR A 36 -6.05 16.42 11.33
C THR A 36 -6.45 15.21 10.50
N ILE A 37 -7.70 15.19 10.02
CA ILE A 37 -8.23 14.12 9.17
C ILE A 37 -7.43 14.03 7.88
N THR A 38 -7.21 15.16 7.20
CA THR A 38 -6.57 15.14 5.88
C THR A 38 -5.10 14.74 5.95
N LYS A 39 -4.37 15.04 7.02
CA LYS A 39 -2.95 14.66 7.19
C LYS A 39 -2.72 13.17 7.49
N ALA A 40 -3.73 12.46 7.99
CA ALA A 40 -3.59 11.04 8.32
C ALA A 40 -3.59 10.16 7.05
N ASN A 41 -2.85 9.04 7.10
CA ASN A 41 -2.90 8.06 6.01
C ASN A 41 -4.32 7.51 5.84
N GLY A 42 -4.83 7.47 4.61
CA GLY A 42 -6.22 7.11 4.31
C GLY A 42 -7.27 8.12 4.83
N GLY A 43 -6.85 9.25 5.38
CA GLY A 43 -7.71 10.25 6.00
C GLY A 43 -8.68 10.93 5.04
N ILE A 44 -8.23 11.24 3.82
CA ILE A 44 -9.10 11.80 2.76
C ILE A 44 -10.21 10.82 2.38
N LYS A 45 -9.91 9.52 2.27
CA LYS A 45 -10.95 8.51 2.00
C LYS A 45 -11.99 8.49 3.12
N LYS A 46 -11.55 8.54 4.37
CA LYS A 46 -12.44 8.57 5.53
C LYS A 46 -13.27 9.86 5.58
N LEU A 47 -12.69 10.99 5.20
CA LEU A 47 -13.37 12.26 5.06
C LEU A 47 -14.52 12.19 4.05
N ARG A 48 -14.30 11.55 2.88
CA ARG A 48 -15.37 11.35 1.88
C ARG A 48 -16.54 10.54 2.44
N GLU A 49 -16.25 9.45 3.15
CA GLU A 49 -17.28 8.64 3.82
C GLU A 49 -18.08 9.47 4.82
N LEU A 50 -17.38 10.27 5.64
CA LEU A 50 -18.00 11.13 6.64
C LEU A 50 -18.86 12.24 6.03
N ILE A 51 -18.41 12.87 4.95
CA ILE A 51 -19.19 13.87 4.20
C ILE A 51 -20.51 13.25 3.71
N LEU A 52 -20.45 12.04 3.13
CA LEU A 52 -21.65 11.35 2.63
C LEU A 52 -22.60 10.97 3.76
N GLN A 53 -22.07 10.51 4.89
CA GLN A 53 -22.86 10.20 6.08
C GLN A 53 -23.56 11.45 6.64
N LEU A 54 -22.83 12.56 6.84
CA LEU A 54 -23.41 13.81 7.33
C LEU A 54 -24.45 14.39 6.36
N ALA A 55 -24.26 14.21 5.05
CA ALA A 55 -25.20 14.65 4.02
C ALA A 55 -26.57 13.98 4.13
N VAL A 56 -26.59 12.66 4.39
CA VAL A 56 -27.85 11.88 4.49
C VAL A 56 -28.47 11.91 5.89
N GLN A 57 -27.71 12.33 6.89
CA GLN A 57 -28.21 12.62 8.24
C GLN A 57 -28.73 14.05 8.39
N GLY A 58 -28.57 14.91 7.38
CA GLY A 58 -28.95 16.32 7.44
C GLY A 58 -28.16 17.14 8.45
N LYS A 59 -26.90 16.73 8.68
CA LYS A 59 -25.94 17.41 9.57
C LYS A 59 -24.86 18.18 8.80
N LEU A 60 -24.91 18.17 7.47
CA LEU A 60 -23.88 18.78 6.62
C LEU A 60 -24.12 20.26 6.30
N VAL A 61 -25.39 20.70 6.27
CA VAL A 61 -25.79 22.07 5.95
C VAL A 61 -26.76 22.59 7.01
N PRO A 62 -26.80 23.91 7.28
CA PRO A 62 -27.76 24.49 8.22
C PRO A 62 -29.21 24.28 7.76
N GLN A 63 -30.07 23.87 8.68
CA GLN A 63 -31.52 23.79 8.43
C GLN A 63 -32.12 25.19 8.27
N ASN A 64 -33.14 25.32 7.42
CA ASN A 64 -33.85 26.58 7.24
C ASN A 64 -35.33 26.36 7.61
N PRO A 65 -35.85 26.99 8.69
CA PRO A 65 -37.24 26.85 9.10
C PRO A 65 -38.26 27.30 8.05
N ASP A 66 -37.85 28.18 7.12
CA ASP A 66 -38.70 28.67 6.03
C ASP A 66 -38.82 27.70 4.85
N ASP A 67 -38.04 26.60 4.84
CA ASP A 67 -38.12 25.61 3.78
C ASP A 67 -39.44 24.83 3.85
N GLU A 68 -40.05 24.58 2.69
CA GLU A 68 -41.25 23.74 2.61
C GLU A 68 -40.92 22.32 3.14
N PRO A 69 -41.61 21.84 4.19
CA PRO A 69 -41.23 20.60 4.86
C PRO A 69 -41.40 19.39 3.94
N ALA A 70 -40.59 18.36 4.16
CA ALA A 70 -40.59 17.15 3.33
C ALA A 70 -41.93 16.40 3.33
N SER A 71 -42.79 16.63 4.34
CA SER A 71 -44.16 16.10 4.38
C SER A 71 -45.03 16.63 3.21
N VAL A 72 -44.88 17.90 2.84
CA VAL A 72 -45.58 18.50 1.69
C VAL A 72 -45.04 17.94 0.39
N LEU A 73 -43.72 17.79 0.29
CA LEU A 73 -43.07 17.14 -0.85
C LEU A 73 -43.55 15.68 -1.03
N LEU A 74 -43.71 14.94 0.07
CA LEU A 74 -44.18 13.56 0.05
C LEU A 74 -45.63 13.44 -0.47
N GLU A 75 -46.52 14.37 -0.11
CA GLU A 75 -47.87 14.41 -0.68
C GLU A 75 -47.84 14.75 -2.19
N LYS A 76 -47.01 15.70 -2.63
CA LYS A 76 -46.82 15.98 -4.08
C LYS A 76 -46.31 14.74 -4.84
N ILE A 77 -45.39 13.98 -4.25
CA ILE A 77 -44.88 12.71 -4.80
C ILE A 77 -46.00 11.68 -4.95
N LYS A 78 -46.87 11.58 -3.95
CA LYS A 78 -48.02 10.66 -3.95
C LYS A 78 -49.03 11.03 -5.04
N ASP A 79 -49.31 12.32 -5.22
CA ASP A 79 -50.19 12.82 -6.29
C ASP A 79 -49.61 12.54 -7.68
N GLU A 80 -48.32 12.84 -7.89
CA GLU A 80 -47.63 12.57 -9.14
C GLU A 80 -47.61 11.05 -9.45
N LYS A 81 -47.32 10.22 -8.43
CA LYS A 81 -47.38 8.76 -8.57
C LYS A 81 -48.77 8.27 -8.98
N GLN A 82 -49.83 8.82 -8.39
CA GLN A 82 -51.20 8.49 -8.79
C GLN A 82 -51.50 8.92 -10.24
N ASN A 83 -51.04 10.10 -10.64
CA ASN A 83 -51.20 10.60 -12.01
C ASN A 83 -50.47 9.70 -13.03
N LEU A 84 -49.24 9.29 -12.74
CA LEU A 84 -48.46 8.36 -13.57
C LEU A 84 -49.13 6.98 -13.69
N ILE A 85 -49.81 6.51 -12.63
CA ILE A 85 -50.60 5.27 -12.68
C ILE A 85 -51.85 5.47 -13.55
N LYS A 86 -52.59 6.58 -13.36
CA LYS A 86 -53.81 6.91 -14.14
C LYS A 86 -53.52 7.04 -15.62
N THR A 87 -52.39 7.64 -15.99
CA THR A 87 -51.94 7.82 -17.39
C THR A 87 -51.27 6.57 -17.97
N GLY A 88 -51.13 5.48 -17.19
CA GLY A 88 -50.56 4.21 -17.65
C GLY A 88 -49.03 4.23 -17.85
N GLN A 89 -48.35 5.29 -17.41
CA GLN A 89 -46.88 5.41 -17.52
C GLN A 89 -46.15 4.48 -16.55
N ILE A 90 -46.75 4.18 -15.39
CA ILE A 90 -46.23 3.21 -14.43
C ILE A 90 -47.33 2.23 -14.00
N LYS A 91 -46.93 1.01 -13.62
CA LYS A 91 -47.85 0.01 -13.06
C LYS A 91 -48.14 0.31 -11.60
N LYS A 92 -49.34 -0.04 -11.13
CA LYS A 92 -49.69 -0.02 -9.71
C LYS A 92 -48.78 -0.98 -8.95
N GLN A 93 -48.03 -0.45 -8.00
CA GLN A 93 -47.11 -1.22 -7.15
C GLN A 93 -47.84 -1.77 -5.92
N LYS A 94 -47.28 -2.81 -5.29
CA LYS A 94 -47.74 -3.28 -3.98
C LYS A 94 -47.47 -2.21 -2.92
N PRO A 95 -48.35 -2.06 -1.91
CA PRO A 95 -48.06 -1.22 -0.76
C PRO A 95 -46.75 -1.64 -0.11
N LEU A 96 -45.92 -0.67 0.26
CA LEU A 96 -44.71 -0.91 1.05
C LEU A 96 -45.06 -0.94 2.54
N PRO A 97 -44.29 -1.65 3.38
CA PRO A 97 -44.51 -1.66 4.82
C PRO A 97 -44.44 -0.24 5.39
N PRO A 98 -45.25 0.07 6.42
CA PRO A 98 -45.09 1.32 7.17
C PRO A 98 -43.70 1.40 7.77
N ILE A 99 -43.30 2.61 8.17
CA ILE A 99 -42.07 2.86 8.90
C ILE A 99 -42.48 3.03 10.35
N ASP A 100 -41.89 2.21 11.23
CA ASP A 100 -42.04 2.35 12.68
C ASP A 100 -40.91 3.22 13.22
N GLU A 101 -41.18 3.98 14.28
CA GLU A 101 -40.19 4.87 14.91
C GLU A 101 -39.03 4.08 15.53
N ASP A 102 -39.28 2.85 15.97
CA ASP A 102 -38.25 1.97 16.53
C ASP A 102 -37.37 1.29 15.46
N GLU A 103 -37.74 1.36 14.17
CA GLU A 103 -37.00 0.70 13.08
C GLU A 103 -35.98 1.61 12.38
N VAL A 104 -36.03 2.94 12.61
CA VAL A 104 -35.22 3.88 11.85
C VAL A 104 -33.76 3.92 12.33
N PRO A 105 -32.78 4.15 11.43
CA PRO A 105 -31.37 4.04 11.82
C PRO A 105 -30.85 5.16 12.75
N TYR A 106 -31.45 6.34 12.68
CA TYR A 106 -31.05 7.55 13.43
C TYR A 106 -32.16 8.61 13.38
N ASP A 107 -32.07 9.58 14.29
CA ASP A 107 -32.96 10.74 14.37
C ASP A 107 -32.72 11.70 13.19
N LEU A 108 -33.82 12.16 12.58
CA LEU A 108 -33.77 13.14 11.51
C LEU A 108 -33.95 14.57 12.04
N PRO A 109 -33.35 15.55 11.35
CA PRO A 109 -33.69 16.96 11.44
C PRO A 109 -35.18 17.30 11.42
N GLU A 110 -35.51 18.47 11.95
CA GLU A 110 -36.84 19.04 11.78
C GLU A 110 -37.12 19.31 10.30
N GLY A 111 -38.35 19.02 9.85
CA GLY A 111 -38.75 19.18 8.45
C GLY A 111 -38.35 18.02 7.51
N TRP A 112 -37.52 17.08 7.96
CA TRP A 112 -37.22 15.85 7.23
C TRP A 112 -38.22 14.74 7.55
N ILE A 113 -38.34 13.75 6.68
CA ILE A 113 -39.19 12.58 6.92
C ILE A 113 -38.52 11.30 6.42
N TRP A 114 -38.63 10.23 7.21
CA TRP A 114 -38.28 8.89 6.74
C TRP A 114 -39.32 8.40 5.74
N THR A 115 -38.85 7.88 4.60
CA THR A 115 -39.69 7.19 3.63
C THR A 115 -38.98 5.94 3.11
N ARG A 116 -39.66 5.15 2.29
CA ARG A 116 -39.05 3.99 1.63
C ARG A 116 -38.55 4.44 0.25
N LEU A 117 -37.39 3.96 -0.20
CA LEU A 117 -36.85 4.34 -1.52
C LEU A 117 -37.86 4.11 -2.67
N GLY A 118 -38.65 3.04 -2.60
CA GLY A 118 -39.72 2.76 -3.59
C GLY A 118 -40.97 3.64 -3.48
N THR A 119 -41.16 4.35 -2.37
CA THR A 119 -42.23 5.36 -2.25
C THR A 119 -41.93 6.54 -3.16
N VAL A 120 -40.65 6.93 -3.23
CA VAL A 120 -40.21 8.15 -3.90
C VAL A 120 -39.56 7.93 -5.28
N THR A 121 -39.27 6.67 -5.62
CA THR A 121 -38.70 6.29 -6.93
C THR A 121 -39.44 5.13 -7.60
N ASN A 122 -39.39 5.12 -8.92
CA ASN A 122 -39.73 3.97 -9.76
C ASN A 122 -38.47 3.12 -10.02
N TYR A 123 -38.14 2.25 -9.06
CA TYR A 123 -36.94 1.41 -9.13
C TYR A 123 -36.98 0.41 -10.31
N ASN A 124 -35.93 0.43 -11.15
CA ASN A 124 -35.84 -0.40 -12.37
C ASN A 124 -37.03 -0.20 -13.33
N GLY A 125 -37.61 1.01 -13.35
CA GLY A 125 -38.86 1.33 -14.05
C GLY A 125 -38.74 1.49 -15.57
N ARG A 126 -37.52 1.49 -16.12
CA ARG A 126 -37.28 1.65 -17.56
C ARG A 126 -37.47 0.34 -18.33
N LYS A 127 -37.65 0.48 -19.65
CA LYS A 127 -37.91 -0.67 -20.54
C LYS A 127 -36.65 -1.53 -20.68
N LYS A 128 -36.87 -2.84 -20.80
CA LYS A 128 -35.84 -3.78 -21.24
C LYS A 128 -35.91 -3.89 -22.75
N ILE A 129 -34.79 -3.70 -23.44
CA ILE A 129 -34.69 -3.62 -24.88
C ILE A 129 -33.87 -4.82 -25.37
N PRO A 130 -34.41 -5.67 -26.26
CA PRO A 130 -33.67 -6.80 -26.83
C PRO A 130 -32.56 -6.29 -27.77
N PRO A 131 -31.52 -7.09 -28.03
CA PRO A 131 -30.41 -6.70 -28.91
C PRO A 131 -30.81 -6.15 -30.27
N SER A 132 -31.90 -6.67 -30.86
CA SER A 132 -32.41 -6.27 -32.17
C SER A 132 -32.90 -4.83 -32.25
N ASP A 133 -33.31 -4.26 -31.11
CA ASP A 133 -34.01 -2.97 -31.04
C ASP A 133 -33.11 -1.87 -30.45
N LEU A 134 -31.82 -2.18 -30.23
CA LEU A 134 -30.84 -1.24 -29.72
C LEU A 134 -30.36 -0.32 -30.84
N LYS A 135 -30.40 0.98 -30.57
CA LYS A 135 -29.85 2.00 -31.47
C LYS A 135 -28.33 2.01 -31.36
N GLU A 136 -27.64 1.92 -32.50
CA GLU A 136 -26.18 1.77 -32.55
C GLU A 136 -25.42 2.99 -32.01
N ASP A 137 -25.98 4.19 -32.18
CA ASP A 137 -25.41 5.48 -31.79
C ASP A 137 -25.60 5.81 -30.29
N TYR A 138 -26.43 5.04 -29.57
CA TYR A 138 -26.71 5.28 -28.16
C TYR A 138 -25.60 4.74 -27.27
N TRP A 139 -25.32 5.46 -26.20
CA TRP A 139 -24.40 5.03 -25.16
C TRP A 139 -24.81 3.68 -24.57
N LEU A 140 -23.88 2.73 -24.52
CA LEU A 140 -24.01 1.46 -23.81
C LEU A 140 -23.07 1.42 -22.60
N LEU A 141 -23.68 1.49 -21.41
CA LEU A 141 -22.99 1.46 -20.14
C LEU A 141 -22.88 0.03 -19.57
N GLU A 142 -21.65 -0.43 -19.37
CA GLU A 142 -21.34 -1.67 -18.67
C GLU A 142 -20.78 -1.39 -17.26
N LEU A 143 -20.80 -2.38 -16.37
CA LEU A 143 -20.26 -2.19 -15.01
C LEU A 143 -18.75 -1.90 -15.01
N GLU A 144 -18.00 -2.41 -15.98
CA GLU A 144 -16.57 -2.18 -16.13
C GLU A 144 -16.23 -0.72 -16.48
N ASP A 145 -17.19 0.03 -17.03
CA ASP A 145 -17.01 1.42 -17.45
C ASP A 145 -17.14 2.43 -16.33
N ILE A 146 -17.54 1.98 -15.14
CA ILE A 146 -17.68 2.81 -13.94
C ILE A 146 -16.53 2.47 -13.00
N GLU A 147 -15.75 3.48 -12.64
CA GLU A 147 -14.70 3.36 -11.63
C GLU A 147 -15.30 3.04 -10.27
N LYS A 148 -14.62 2.19 -9.51
CA LYS A 148 -15.05 1.78 -8.18
C LYS A 148 -15.03 2.97 -7.23
N GLY A 149 -16.14 3.25 -6.55
CA GLY A 149 -16.21 4.24 -5.46
C GLY A 149 -16.25 5.72 -5.86
N SER A 150 -15.84 6.10 -7.07
CA SER A 150 -15.72 7.52 -7.47
C SER A 150 -16.92 8.07 -8.25
N SER A 151 -17.82 7.20 -8.74
CA SER A 151 -18.90 7.57 -9.66
C SER A 151 -18.42 8.16 -11.00
N LYS A 152 -17.14 7.96 -11.36
CA LYS A 152 -16.56 8.39 -12.64
C LYS A 152 -16.77 7.32 -13.71
N VAL A 153 -17.18 7.74 -14.91
CA VAL A 153 -17.24 6.89 -16.09
C VAL A 153 -15.86 6.91 -16.75
N ILE A 154 -15.16 5.79 -16.75
CA ILE A 154 -13.79 5.66 -17.31
C ILE A 154 -13.80 5.36 -18.81
N LYS A 155 -14.92 4.87 -19.33
CA LYS A 155 -15.06 4.51 -20.74
C LYS A 155 -16.48 4.75 -21.22
N ARG A 156 -16.63 5.44 -22.34
CA ARG A 156 -17.92 5.70 -22.97
C ARG A 156 -17.92 5.11 -24.37
N LEU A 157 -18.73 4.10 -24.59
CA LEU A 157 -18.88 3.42 -25.89
C LEU A 157 -20.35 3.33 -26.27
N CYS A 158 -20.64 3.39 -27.57
CA CYS A 158 -21.98 3.20 -28.10
C CYS A 158 -22.30 1.72 -28.36
N CYS A 159 -23.58 1.42 -28.58
CA CYS A 159 -24.04 0.07 -28.88
C CYS A 159 -23.35 -0.55 -30.10
N GLY A 160 -23.15 0.23 -31.18
CA GLY A 160 -22.50 -0.26 -32.40
C GLY A 160 -21.08 -0.74 -32.14
N GLU A 161 -20.32 0.00 -31.33
CA GLU A 161 -18.93 -0.33 -30.96
C GLU A 161 -18.84 -1.60 -30.11
N ARG A 162 -19.86 -1.89 -29.29
CA ARG A 162 -19.89 -3.06 -28.39
C ARG A 162 -20.62 -4.27 -28.96
N SER A 163 -21.50 -4.09 -29.94
CA SER A 163 -22.34 -5.15 -30.53
C SER A 163 -22.99 -6.08 -29.47
N PRO A 164 -23.81 -5.54 -28.55
CA PRO A 164 -24.36 -6.28 -27.42
C PRO A 164 -25.25 -7.44 -27.86
N LYS A 165 -25.04 -8.63 -27.27
CA LYS A 165 -25.85 -9.84 -27.55
C LYS A 165 -26.95 -10.13 -26.54
N SER A 166 -27.04 -9.34 -25.48
CA SER A 166 -28.01 -9.53 -24.40
C SER A 166 -28.94 -8.33 -24.26
N THR A 167 -30.14 -8.58 -23.73
CA THR A 167 -31.10 -7.54 -23.39
C THR A 167 -30.48 -6.49 -22.48
N LYS A 168 -30.76 -5.22 -22.75
CA LYS A 168 -30.28 -4.07 -21.96
C LYS A 168 -31.44 -3.34 -21.31
N SER A 169 -31.17 -2.56 -20.26
CA SER A 169 -32.14 -1.63 -19.70
C SER A 169 -31.95 -0.28 -20.38
N SER A 170 -33.03 0.36 -20.86
CA SER A 170 -32.92 1.75 -21.30
C SER A 170 -32.78 2.67 -20.08
N PHE A 171 -32.19 3.84 -20.28
CA PHE A 171 -32.22 4.93 -19.31
C PHE A 171 -32.29 6.27 -20.06
N LYS A 172 -32.70 7.30 -19.34
CA LYS A 172 -32.73 8.68 -19.83
C LYS A 172 -31.82 9.56 -19.01
N THR A 173 -31.48 10.71 -19.59
CA THR A 173 -30.85 11.83 -18.91
C THR A 173 -31.57 12.13 -17.59
N GLY A 174 -30.82 12.22 -16.49
CA GLY A 174 -31.33 12.43 -15.14
C GLY A 174 -31.70 11.16 -14.37
N ASP A 175 -31.67 9.97 -14.99
CA ASP A 175 -31.85 8.71 -14.24
C ASP A 175 -30.62 8.40 -13.39
N VAL A 176 -30.84 7.85 -12.19
CA VAL A 176 -29.75 7.34 -11.35
C VAL A 176 -29.49 5.88 -11.72
N LEU A 177 -28.26 5.57 -12.09
CA LEU A 177 -27.84 4.25 -12.54
C LEU A 177 -27.05 3.56 -11.43
N TYR A 178 -27.65 2.54 -10.83
CA TYR A 178 -27.10 1.82 -9.68
C TYR A 178 -26.64 0.40 -10.04
N GLY A 179 -25.36 0.09 -9.84
CA GLY A 179 -24.83 -1.26 -10.01
C GLY A 179 -25.27 -2.20 -8.89
N LYS A 180 -26.28 -3.06 -9.15
CA LYS A 180 -26.81 -3.99 -8.13
C LYS A 180 -25.91 -5.21 -7.88
N LEU A 181 -24.97 -5.48 -8.79
CA LEU A 181 -24.00 -6.58 -8.70
C LEU A 181 -22.74 -6.09 -7.99
N ARG A 182 -22.32 -6.83 -6.95
CA ARG A 182 -21.20 -6.48 -6.07
C ARG A 182 -21.33 -5.03 -5.58
N PRO A 183 -22.43 -4.71 -4.88
CA PRO A 183 -22.76 -3.33 -4.50
C PRO A 183 -21.70 -2.64 -3.63
N TYR A 184 -20.86 -3.38 -2.91
CA TYR A 184 -19.66 -2.86 -2.24
C TYR A 184 -18.62 -2.22 -3.17
N LEU A 185 -18.74 -2.38 -4.50
CA LEU A 185 -17.93 -1.66 -5.49
C LEU A 185 -18.40 -0.21 -5.68
N ASP A 186 -19.55 0.16 -5.12
CA ASP A 186 -20.06 1.52 -5.07
C ASP A 186 -20.06 2.21 -6.44
N LYS A 187 -20.78 1.58 -7.37
CA LYS A 187 -20.92 2.03 -8.76
C LYS A 187 -22.29 2.66 -8.96
N VAL A 188 -22.35 3.98 -8.78
CA VAL A 188 -23.57 4.78 -8.89
C VAL A 188 -23.29 6.02 -9.70
N ILE A 189 -24.04 6.30 -10.76
CA ILE A 189 -23.90 7.53 -11.56
C ILE A 189 -25.27 8.16 -11.84
N VAL A 190 -25.28 9.42 -12.24
CA VAL A 190 -26.47 10.07 -12.82
C VAL A 190 -26.23 10.19 -14.32
N ALA A 191 -27.18 9.73 -15.12
CA ALA A 191 -27.07 9.77 -16.57
C ALA A 191 -27.09 11.22 -17.08
N ASP A 192 -26.07 11.60 -17.84
CA ASP A 192 -25.96 12.90 -18.50
C ASP A 192 -26.52 12.89 -19.94
N THR A 193 -26.72 11.70 -20.52
CA THR A 193 -27.39 11.49 -21.80
C THR A 193 -28.33 10.28 -21.74
N ASP A 194 -29.19 10.15 -22.74
CA ASP A 194 -29.99 8.93 -22.94
C ASP A 194 -29.09 7.77 -23.39
N GLY A 195 -29.51 6.53 -23.08
CA GLY A 195 -28.69 5.36 -23.38
C GLY A 195 -29.29 4.04 -22.91
N TYR A 196 -28.43 3.02 -22.92
CA TYR A 196 -28.73 1.67 -22.46
C TYR A 196 -27.66 1.20 -21.47
N CYS A 197 -28.04 0.44 -20.46
CA CYS A 197 -27.11 -0.17 -19.53
C CYS A 197 -27.33 -1.68 -19.45
N THR A 198 -26.32 -2.41 -18.99
CA THR A 198 -26.51 -3.82 -18.62
C THR A 198 -27.64 -4.01 -17.59
N THR A 199 -28.23 -5.19 -17.53
CA THR A 199 -29.32 -5.51 -16.59
C THR A 199 -28.84 -5.63 -15.14
N GLU A 200 -27.53 -5.65 -14.93
CA GLU A 200 -26.87 -5.53 -13.63
C GLU A 200 -26.71 -4.07 -13.16
N ILE A 201 -27.05 -3.11 -14.01
CA ILE A 201 -27.25 -1.70 -13.64
C ILE A 201 -28.75 -1.42 -13.65
N VAL A 202 -29.23 -0.83 -12.57
CA VAL A 202 -30.63 -0.50 -12.36
C VAL A 202 -30.85 1.00 -12.56
N PRO A 203 -31.66 1.39 -13.55
CA PRO A 203 -32.17 2.76 -13.64
C PRO A 203 -33.20 3.02 -12.54
N ILE A 204 -32.96 4.05 -11.73
CA ILE A 204 -33.82 4.54 -10.66
C ILE A 204 -34.31 5.93 -11.06
N ILE A 205 -35.63 6.09 -11.08
CA ILE A 205 -36.31 7.29 -11.60
C ILE A 205 -37.10 7.92 -10.46
N GLN A 206 -36.81 9.17 -10.12
CA GLN A 206 -37.57 9.95 -9.14
C GLN A 206 -38.99 10.24 -9.64
N TYR A 207 -39.95 10.33 -8.72
CA TYR A 207 -41.32 10.75 -9.08
C TYR A 207 -41.44 12.26 -9.21
N TYR A 208 -41.18 13.00 -8.13
CA TYR A 208 -41.36 14.46 -8.10
C TYR A 208 -40.41 15.09 -7.09
N GLY A 209 -39.83 16.26 -7.43
CA GLY A 209 -39.10 17.10 -6.48
C GLY A 209 -37.95 16.42 -5.73
N ILE A 210 -37.30 15.43 -6.34
CA ILE A 210 -36.09 14.81 -5.80
C ILE A 210 -34.95 14.96 -6.78
N ILE A 211 -33.84 15.48 -6.30
CA ILE A 211 -32.65 15.68 -7.12
C ILE A 211 -31.97 14.33 -7.35
N PRO A 212 -31.70 13.91 -8.61
CA PRO A 212 -31.00 12.65 -8.89
C PRO A 212 -29.65 12.53 -8.19
N ASN A 213 -28.91 13.64 -8.07
CA ASN A 213 -27.65 13.68 -7.34
C ASN A 213 -27.85 13.40 -5.85
N TYR A 214 -28.95 13.82 -5.21
CA TYR A 214 -29.21 13.49 -3.82
C TYR A 214 -29.44 11.98 -3.63
N ILE A 215 -30.21 11.34 -4.53
CA ILE A 215 -30.35 9.88 -4.56
C ILE A 215 -28.98 9.20 -4.76
N ARG A 216 -28.14 9.72 -5.66
CA ARG A 216 -26.76 9.24 -5.84
C ARG A 216 -25.99 9.30 -4.53
N LEU A 217 -26.01 10.43 -3.81
CA LEU A 217 -25.33 10.58 -2.52
C LEU A 217 -25.82 9.55 -1.49
N PHE A 218 -27.14 9.36 -1.39
CA PHE A 218 -27.74 8.34 -0.52
C PHE A 218 -27.25 6.92 -0.84
N LEU A 219 -27.26 6.53 -2.11
CA LEU A 219 -26.81 5.20 -2.54
C LEU A 219 -25.30 4.96 -2.35
N LYS A 220 -24.52 6.02 -2.13
CA LYS A 220 -23.09 5.97 -1.82
C LYS A 220 -22.80 6.08 -0.32
N SER A 221 -23.80 6.38 0.51
CA SER A 221 -23.61 6.56 1.95
C SER A 221 -23.10 5.28 2.61
N PRO A 222 -22.21 5.38 3.62
CA PRO A 222 -21.73 4.22 4.38
C PRO A 222 -22.87 3.35 4.94
N GLU A 223 -23.96 3.99 5.39
CA GLU A 223 -25.17 3.35 5.92
C GLU A 223 -25.86 2.48 4.87
N PHE A 224 -26.06 3.02 3.66
CA PHE A 224 -26.66 2.27 2.57
C PHE A 224 -25.78 1.10 2.14
N ILE A 225 -24.47 1.30 2.01
CA ILE A 225 -23.53 0.22 1.66
C ILE A 225 -23.54 -0.88 2.73
N LYS A 226 -23.59 -0.52 4.01
CA LYS A 226 -23.72 -1.46 5.14
C LYS A 226 -25.02 -2.25 5.06
N TYR A 227 -26.15 -1.56 4.85
CA TYR A 227 -27.46 -2.18 4.66
C TYR A 227 -27.43 -3.19 3.50
N VAL A 228 -26.97 -2.76 2.34
CA VAL A 228 -26.96 -3.60 1.14
C VAL A 228 -26.10 -4.84 1.32
N ASN A 229 -24.90 -4.70 1.89
CA ASN A 229 -24.02 -5.83 2.15
C ASN A 229 -24.68 -6.88 3.07
N SER A 230 -25.49 -6.45 4.05
CA SER A 230 -26.26 -7.34 4.92
C SER A 230 -27.42 -8.07 4.23
N LYS A 231 -27.93 -7.52 3.12
CA LYS A 231 -29.08 -8.03 2.36
C LYS A 231 -28.71 -8.72 1.05
N THR A 232 -27.43 -8.74 0.68
CA THR A 232 -27.03 -9.38 -0.58
C THR A 232 -27.18 -10.89 -0.55
N TYR A 233 -27.51 -11.46 -1.71
CA TYR A 233 -27.54 -12.91 -1.92
C TYR A 233 -26.54 -13.34 -2.99
N GLY A 234 -26.01 -14.56 -2.86
CA GLY A 234 -25.07 -15.17 -3.81
C GLY A 234 -23.60 -15.00 -3.39
N VAL A 235 -22.89 -16.12 -3.19
CA VAL A 235 -21.55 -16.14 -2.59
C VAL A 235 -20.46 -15.51 -3.48
N LYS A 236 -20.42 -15.87 -4.77
CA LYS A 236 -19.38 -15.36 -5.71
C LYS A 236 -19.77 -14.05 -6.40
N MET A 237 -21.06 -13.78 -6.51
CA MET A 237 -21.65 -12.67 -7.26
C MET A 237 -22.82 -12.07 -6.47
N PRO A 238 -22.52 -11.42 -5.33
CA PRO A 238 -23.55 -10.87 -4.45
C PRO A 238 -24.36 -9.81 -5.18
N ARG A 239 -25.69 -9.87 -5.03
CA ARG A 239 -26.63 -8.92 -5.62
C ARG A 239 -27.60 -8.38 -4.59
N LEU A 240 -28.02 -7.13 -4.78
CA LEU A 240 -29.16 -6.57 -4.05
C LEU A 240 -30.47 -6.91 -4.78
N GLY A 241 -31.41 -7.53 -4.06
CA GLY A 241 -32.75 -7.81 -4.57
C GLY A 241 -33.59 -6.53 -4.70
N THR A 242 -34.51 -6.50 -5.67
CA THR A 242 -35.40 -5.34 -5.87
C THR A 242 -36.28 -5.08 -4.64
N SER A 243 -36.78 -6.14 -3.99
CA SER A 243 -37.61 -6.00 -2.78
C SER A 243 -36.82 -5.34 -1.64
N ASP A 244 -35.58 -5.76 -1.40
CA ASP A 244 -34.74 -5.17 -0.36
C ASP A 244 -34.34 -3.73 -0.71
N ALA A 245 -34.07 -3.44 -1.99
CA ALA A 245 -33.72 -2.09 -2.44
C ALA A 245 -34.87 -1.09 -2.20
N ILE A 246 -36.09 -1.41 -2.62
CA ILE A 246 -37.24 -0.49 -2.51
C ILE A 246 -37.70 -0.28 -1.06
N ASN A 247 -37.43 -1.24 -0.17
CA ASN A 247 -37.77 -1.16 1.25
C ASN A 247 -36.71 -0.44 2.10
N THR A 248 -35.58 -0.02 1.51
CA THR A 248 -34.56 0.72 2.26
C THR A 248 -35.13 2.04 2.78
N PHE A 249 -34.79 2.38 4.02
CA PHE A 249 -35.08 3.68 4.60
C PHE A 249 -34.34 4.78 3.84
N PHE A 250 -35.09 5.71 3.27
CA PHE A 250 -34.60 6.85 2.53
C PHE A 250 -34.96 8.13 3.33
N PRO A 251 -33.96 8.93 3.74
CA PRO A 251 -34.23 10.18 4.43
C PRO A 251 -34.64 11.20 3.36
N LEU A 252 -35.86 11.73 3.46
CA LEU A 252 -36.37 12.73 2.52
C LEU A 252 -36.26 14.13 3.16
N PRO A 253 -35.33 14.98 2.68
CA PRO A 253 -35.26 16.39 3.05
C PRO A 253 -36.18 17.29 2.20
N PRO A 254 -36.45 18.53 2.67
CA PRO A 254 -36.99 19.61 1.84
C PRO A 254 -36.25 19.78 0.51
N LEU A 255 -36.97 20.13 -0.57
CA LEU A 255 -36.37 20.28 -1.90
C LEU A 255 -35.26 21.34 -1.94
N ALA A 256 -35.46 22.48 -1.26
CA ALA A 256 -34.46 23.53 -1.19
C ALA A 256 -33.18 23.04 -0.48
N GLU A 257 -33.33 22.27 0.60
CA GLU A 257 -32.21 21.66 1.30
C GLU A 257 -31.48 20.60 0.46
N GLN A 258 -32.17 19.81 -0.37
CA GLN A 258 -31.51 18.88 -1.30
C GLN A 258 -30.47 19.59 -2.20
N HIS A 259 -30.82 20.77 -2.73
CA HIS A 259 -29.91 21.57 -3.54
C HIS A 259 -28.68 21.99 -2.73
N ARG A 260 -28.90 22.51 -1.51
CA ARG A 260 -27.84 22.94 -0.59
C ARG A 260 -26.90 21.78 -0.22
N ILE A 261 -27.44 20.60 0.05
CA ILE A 261 -26.67 19.39 0.36
C ILE A 261 -25.80 18.98 -0.84
N VAL A 262 -26.40 18.86 -2.03
CA VAL A 262 -25.68 18.42 -3.24
C VAL A 262 -24.53 19.38 -3.56
N GLU A 263 -24.80 20.68 -3.55
CA GLU A 263 -23.79 21.71 -3.80
C GLU A 263 -22.64 21.64 -2.78
N ARG A 264 -22.97 21.49 -1.49
CA ARG A 264 -21.95 21.40 -0.43
C ARG A 264 -21.11 20.12 -0.56
N VAL A 265 -21.73 18.97 -0.86
CA VAL A 265 -20.98 17.73 -1.07
C VAL A 265 -20.07 17.83 -2.29
N ASP A 266 -20.55 18.35 -3.41
CA ASP A 266 -19.72 18.50 -4.62
C ASP A 266 -18.52 19.43 -4.35
N CYS A 267 -18.72 20.51 -3.59
CA CYS A 267 -17.63 21.40 -3.15
C CYS A 267 -16.59 20.67 -2.28
N LEU A 268 -17.03 19.93 -1.26
CA LEU A 268 -16.13 19.22 -0.34
C LEU A 268 -15.42 18.05 -1.02
N MET A 269 -16.08 17.35 -1.95
CA MET A 269 -15.49 16.27 -2.75
C MET A 269 -14.40 16.81 -3.68
N LYS A 270 -14.63 17.97 -4.29
CA LYS A 270 -13.59 18.66 -5.08
C LYS A 270 -12.39 19.03 -4.23
N LEU A 271 -12.61 19.57 -3.04
CA LEU A 271 -11.54 19.86 -2.08
C LEU A 271 -10.76 18.58 -1.71
N CYS A 272 -11.45 17.45 -1.52
CA CYS A 272 -10.79 16.15 -1.31
C CYS A 272 -9.92 15.73 -2.50
N ASP A 273 -10.43 15.87 -3.74
CA ASP A 273 -9.67 15.58 -4.97
C ASP A 273 -8.40 16.45 -5.05
N ASP A 274 -8.52 17.76 -4.77
CA ASP A 274 -7.39 18.70 -4.80
C ASP A 274 -6.34 18.39 -3.72
N LEU A 275 -6.77 18.02 -2.52
CA LEU A 275 -5.88 17.63 -1.42
C LEU A 275 -5.13 16.33 -1.70
N GLU A 276 -5.83 15.34 -2.27
CA GLU A 276 -5.24 14.04 -2.63
C GLU A 276 -4.15 14.22 -3.69
N SER A 277 -4.44 14.99 -4.74
CA SER A 277 -3.46 15.34 -5.77
C SER A 277 -2.24 16.10 -5.19
N ARG A 278 -2.46 17.01 -4.24
CA ARG A 278 -1.38 17.72 -3.56
C ARG A 278 -0.50 16.79 -2.72
N GLN A 279 -1.10 15.88 -1.95
CA GLN A 279 -0.35 14.92 -1.12
C GLN A 279 0.47 13.94 -1.94
N GLU A 280 -0.07 13.50 -3.08
CA GLU A 280 0.65 12.64 -4.02
C GLU A 280 1.87 13.38 -4.58
N SER A 281 1.68 14.61 -5.05
CA SER A 281 2.79 15.44 -5.56
C SER A 281 3.83 15.77 -4.49
N GLU A 282 3.42 16.13 -3.27
CA GLU A 282 4.35 16.38 -2.15
C GLU A 282 5.14 15.11 -1.79
N SER A 283 4.52 13.94 -1.87
CA SER A 283 5.19 12.66 -1.63
C SER A 283 6.16 12.27 -2.72
N GLU A 284 5.79 12.48 -3.99
CA GLU A 284 6.69 12.26 -5.11
C GLU A 284 7.91 13.20 -5.05
N ASN A 285 7.67 14.50 -4.82
CA ASN A 285 8.74 15.50 -4.71
C ASN A 285 9.70 15.19 -3.54
N ARG A 286 9.18 14.79 -2.38
CA ARG A 286 9.99 14.36 -1.24
C ARG A 286 10.83 13.13 -1.59
N ARG A 287 10.24 12.13 -2.24
CA ARG A 287 10.95 10.93 -2.68
C ARG A 287 12.08 11.29 -3.66
N LEU A 288 11.82 12.17 -4.62
CA LEU A 288 12.85 12.65 -5.55
C LEU A 288 13.97 13.39 -4.84
N LEU A 289 13.65 14.20 -3.82
CA LEU A 289 14.64 14.89 -3.00
C LEU A 289 15.48 13.91 -2.16
N LEU A 290 14.86 12.89 -1.55
CA LEU A 290 15.60 11.84 -0.85
C LEU A 290 16.58 11.14 -1.81
N LEU A 291 16.10 10.72 -2.97
CA LEU A 291 16.93 10.05 -3.97
C LEU A 291 18.07 10.95 -4.47
N SER A 292 17.84 12.26 -4.62
CA SER A 292 18.90 13.19 -5.03
C SER A 292 19.94 13.41 -3.94
N VAL A 293 19.53 13.51 -2.67
CA VAL A 293 20.47 13.61 -1.53
C VAL A 293 21.30 12.32 -1.39
N LEU A 294 20.65 11.15 -1.48
CA LEU A 294 21.35 9.86 -1.45
C LEU A 294 22.31 9.73 -2.63
N LYS A 295 21.91 10.17 -3.82
CA LYS A 295 22.78 10.18 -5.00
C LYS A 295 23.97 11.13 -4.83
N ASN A 296 23.76 12.34 -4.31
CA ASN A 296 24.87 13.27 -4.05
C ASN A 296 25.87 12.67 -3.06
N LEU A 297 25.39 11.96 -2.05
CA LEU A 297 26.22 11.22 -1.11
C LEU A 297 26.97 10.05 -1.79
N GLU A 298 26.34 9.39 -2.76
CA GLU A 298 26.97 8.43 -3.67
C GLU A 298 27.87 9.07 -4.74
N ASP A 299 27.86 10.37 -4.99
CA ASP A 299 28.70 11.02 -6.01
C ASP A 299 29.82 11.88 -5.38
N ALA A 300 29.75 12.16 -4.08
CA ALA A 300 30.73 12.94 -3.32
C ALA A 300 32.15 12.37 -3.46
N GLY A 301 33.06 13.21 -3.97
CA GLY A 301 34.42 12.84 -4.31
C GLY A 301 35.42 13.06 -3.18
N SER A 302 35.22 14.09 -2.35
CA SER A 302 36.06 14.39 -1.19
C SER A 302 35.42 13.94 0.13
N GLU A 303 36.23 13.77 1.18
CA GLU A 303 35.71 13.45 2.53
C GLU A 303 34.86 14.58 3.11
N ASP A 304 35.20 15.85 2.82
CA ASP A 304 34.43 17.01 3.26
C ASP A 304 33.04 17.03 2.60
N GLU A 305 32.95 16.77 1.30
CA GLU A 305 31.67 16.67 0.58
C GLU A 305 30.80 15.53 1.12
N LYS A 306 31.41 14.38 1.48
CA LYS A 306 30.68 13.25 2.07
C LYS A 306 30.14 13.59 3.45
N GLN A 307 30.95 14.25 4.27
CA GLN A 307 30.55 14.66 5.61
C GLN A 307 29.42 15.69 5.54
N GLU A 308 29.54 16.70 4.68
CA GLU A 308 28.49 17.71 4.46
C GLU A 308 27.18 17.05 3.95
N ALA A 309 27.27 16.16 2.97
CA ALA A 309 26.11 15.43 2.46
C ALA A 309 25.43 14.58 3.55
N TRP A 310 26.22 13.95 4.43
CA TRP A 310 25.70 13.18 5.55
C TRP A 310 25.06 14.06 6.63
N GLU A 311 25.63 15.24 6.90
CA GLU A 311 25.06 16.23 7.82
C GLU A 311 23.72 16.78 7.30
N ILE A 312 23.62 17.07 6.00
CA ILE A 312 22.36 17.48 5.36
C ILE A 312 21.31 16.37 5.48
N LEU A 313 21.67 15.14 5.15
CA LEU A 313 20.77 13.99 5.22
C LEU A 313 20.29 13.75 6.66
N SER A 314 21.22 13.72 7.62
CA SER A 314 20.91 13.43 9.01
C SER A 314 20.17 14.55 9.73
N GLY A 315 20.44 15.80 9.38
CA GLY A 315 19.68 16.96 9.85
C GLY A 315 18.25 17.04 9.32
N ARG A 316 17.90 16.23 8.30
CA ARG A 316 16.59 16.24 7.64
C ARG A 316 15.91 14.88 7.58
N PHE A 317 16.30 13.93 8.44
CA PHE A 317 15.67 12.61 8.45
C PHE A 317 14.16 12.68 8.67
N ASP A 318 13.70 13.53 9.59
CA ASP A 318 12.26 13.68 9.89
C ASP A 318 11.46 14.22 8.69
N ASP A 319 12.10 14.98 7.79
CA ASP A 319 11.46 15.51 6.58
C ASP A 319 11.50 14.53 5.41
N LEU A 320 12.58 13.75 5.29
CA LEU A 320 12.90 12.96 4.10
C LEU A 320 12.50 11.49 4.23
N ILE A 321 12.46 10.94 5.44
CA ILE A 321 12.18 9.53 5.72
C ILE A 321 10.84 9.45 6.43
N ASN A 322 9.79 9.10 5.68
CA ASN A 322 8.44 9.03 6.23
C ASN A 322 7.68 7.76 5.84
N SER A 323 8.36 6.83 5.17
CA SER A 323 7.82 5.52 4.82
C SER A 323 8.88 4.44 5.06
N ALA A 324 8.43 3.20 5.25
CA ALA A 324 9.34 2.05 5.34
C ALA A 324 10.17 1.86 4.05
N GLU A 325 9.67 2.33 2.90
CA GLU A 325 10.40 2.26 1.63
C GLU A 325 11.58 3.23 1.59
N ASP A 326 11.45 4.42 2.18
CA ASP A 326 12.54 5.39 2.30
C ASP A 326 13.68 4.83 3.16
N VAL A 327 13.34 4.15 4.26
CA VAL A 327 14.33 3.48 5.11
C VAL A 327 15.06 2.37 4.34
N LYS A 328 14.37 1.58 3.52
CA LYS A 328 15.02 0.56 2.69
C LYS A 328 16.01 1.16 1.70
N GLU A 329 15.67 2.27 1.07
CA GLU A 329 16.58 2.94 0.14
C GLU A 329 17.82 3.49 0.88
N LEU A 330 17.65 4.05 2.08
CA LEU A 330 18.76 4.45 2.93
C LEU A 330 19.68 3.27 3.27
N ARG A 331 19.13 2.13 3.71
CA ARG A 331 19.91 0.91 4.01
C ARG A 331 20.72 0.46 2.80
N LYS A 332 20.12 0.49 1.61
CA LYS A 332 20.77 0.12 0.36
C LYS A 332 21.93 1.06 0.02
N THR A 333 21.75 2.37 0.13
CA THR A 333 22.81 3.36 -0.09
C THR A 333 23.95 3.19 0.91
N VAL A 334 23.66 2.97 2.21
CA VAL A 334 24.68 2.68 3.22
C VAL A 334 25.54 1.46 2.84
N LEU A 335 24.91 0.36 2.43
CA LEU A 335 25.64 -0.83 1.98
C LEU A 335 26.46 -0.57 0.71
N GLN A 336 25.95 0.25 -0.21
CA GLN A 336 26.65 0.59 -1.45
C GLN A 336 27.93 1.37 -1.17
N LEU A 337 27.87 2.39 -0.31
CA LEU A 337 29.05 3.17 0.09
C LEU A 337 30.06 2.32 0.86
N ALA A 338 29.57 1.40 1.71
CA ALA A 338 30.42 0.51 2.49
C ALA A 338 31.31 -0.34 1.58
N VAL A 339 30.73 -0.95 0.54
CA VAL A 339 31.47 -1.83 -0.37
C VAL A 339 32.32 -1.08 -1.39
N GLN A 340 32.05 0.21 -1.61
CA GLN A 340 32.87 1.09 -2.45
C GLN A 340 34.05 1.71 -1.69
N GLY A 341 34.16 1.50 -0.38
CA GLY A 341 35.19 2.13 0.47
C GLY A 341 34.98 3.63 0.63
N ARG A 342 33.71 4.08 0.58
CA ARG A 342 33.33 5.49 0.65
C ARG A 342 32.56 5.84 1.91
N LEU A 343 32.34 4.87 2.79
CA LEU A 343 31.58 5.05 4.03
C LEU A 343 32.47 5.52 5.21
N VAL A 344 33.76 5.22 5.19
CA VAL A 344 34.71 5.57 6.26
C VAL A 344 35.99 6.17 5.66
N PRO A 345 36.72 7.02 6.39
CA PRO A 345 37.95 7.62 5.90
C PRO A 345 39.04 6.58 5.62
N GLN A 346 39.74 6.75 4.49
CA GLN A 346 40.90 5.94 4.13
C GLN A 346 42.09 6.24 5.05
N ASN A 347 42.87 5.23 5.41
CA ASN A 347 44.08 5.39 6.21
C ASN A 347 45.30 4.87 5.44
N PRO A 348 46.22 5.75 4.98
CA PRO A 348 47.41 5.33 4.23
C PRO A 348 48.34 4.38 5.01
N GLU A 349 48.29 4.40 6.35
CA GLU A 349 49.09 3.53 7.20
C GLU A 349 48.50 2.11 7.35
N ASP A 350 47.29 1.87 6.83
CA ASP A 350 46.70 0.53 6.87
C ASP A 350 47.48 -0.43 5.97
N GLU A 351 47.74 -1.64 6.48
CA GLU A 351 48.38 -2.69 5.68
C GLU A 351 47.50 -3.03 4.46
N PRO A 352 48.02 -2.87 3.23
CA PRO A 352 47.20 -2.99 2.02
C PRO A 352 46.67 -4.41 1.84
N ALA A 353 45.51 -4.53 1.18
CA ALA A 353 44.84 -5.82 0.96
C ALA A 353 45.69 -6.83 0.18
N SER A 354 46.69 -6.37 -0.59
CA SER A 354 47.67 -7.23 -1.26
C SER A 354 48.49 -8.07 -0.28
N VAL A 355 48.89 -7.50 0.87
CA VAL A 355 49.63 -8.21 1.91
C VAL A 355 48.72 -9.21 2.63
N LEU A 356 47.47 -8.82 2.89
CA LEU A 356 46.46 -9.74 3.43
C LEU A 356 46.23 -10.95 2.53
N LEU A 357 46.22 -10.77 1.21
CA LEU A 357 46.07 -11.89 0.26
C LEU A 357 47.24 -12.87 0.28
N GLU A 358 48.47 -12.40 0.46
CA GLU A 358 49.62 -13.31 0.62
C GLU A 358 49.51 -14.09 1.94
N LYS A 359 49.10 -13.45 3.04
CA LYS A 359 48.82 -14.16 4.31
C LYS A 359 47.74 -15.23 4.15
N ILE A 360 46.65 -14.93 3.44
CA ILE A 360 45.56 -15.87 3.16
C ILE A 360 46.06 -17.04 2.30
N LYS A 361 46.94 -16.78 1.33
CA LYS A 361 47.53 -17.82 0.48
C LYS A 361 48.38 -18.79 1.29
N ASP A 362 49.19 -18.31 2.23
CA ASP A 362 49.98 -19.14 3.13
C ASP A 362 49.11 -19.97 4.08
N GLU A 363 48.08 -19.35 4.67
CA GLU A 363 47.09 -20.03 5.49
C GLU A 363 46.38 -21.15 4.70
N LYS A 364 45.92 -20.85 3.48
CA LYS A 364 45.23 -21.80 2.62
C LYS A 364 46.12 -23.00 2.28
N GLN A 365 47.41 -22.78 2.00
CA GLN A 365 48.35 -23.87 1.79
C GLN A 365 48.50 -24.73 3.04
N ASN A 366 48.56 -24.13 4.22
CA ASN A 366 48.62 -24.87 5.49
C ASN A 366 47.36 -25.69 5.74
N LEU A 367 46.17 -25.13 5.50
CA LEU A 367 44.88 -25.83 5.63
C LEU A 367 44.75 -27.01 4.65
N ILE A 368 45.31 -26.88 3.44
CA ILE A 368 45.38 -27.99 2.47
C ILE A 368 46.36 -29.07 2.96
N LYS A 369 47.55 -28.67 3.42
CA LYS A 369 48.57 -29.60 3.94
C LYS A 369 48.07 -30.41 5.14
N THR A 370 47.31 -29.76 6.02
CA THR A 370 46.72 -30.38 7.22
C THR A 370 45.42 -31.14 6.94
N GLY A 371 44.92 -31.14 5.69
CA GLY A 371 43.71 -31.88 5.29
C GLY A 371 42.39 -31.24 5.72
N TRP A 372 42.41 -30.03 6.26
CA TRP A 372 41.21 -29.32 6.71
C TRP A 372 40.33 -28.85 5.54
N ILE A 373 40.93 -28.52 4.40
CA ILE A 373 40.21 -28.12 3.19
C ILE A 373 40.75 -28.86 1.95
N LYS A 374 39.87 -29.09 0.98
CA LYS A 374 40.26 -29.67 -0.32
C LYS A 374 40.94 -28.62 -1.19
N LYS A 375 41.90 -29.07 -2.02
CA LYS A 375 42.53 -28.21 -3.04
C LYS A 375 41.46 -27.75 -4.03
N GLN A 376 41.27 -26.43 -4.13
CA GLN A 376 40.36 -25.84 -5.10
C GLN A 376 40.97 -25.83 -6.51
N LYS A 377 40.12 -25.83 -7.54
CA LYS A 377 40.55 -25.60 -8.93
C LYS A 377 41.15 -24.20 -9.05
N ALA A 378 42.06 -24.03 -10.02
CA ALA A 378 42.57 -22.71 -10.37
C ALA A 378 41.38 -21.79 -10.74
N LEU A 379 41.34 -20.61 -10.12
CA LEU A 379 40.33 -19.59 -10.40
C LEU A 379 40.82 -18.75 -11.59
N PRO A 380 39.94 -18.31 -12.49
CA PRO A 380 40.31 -17.32 -13.49
C PRO A 380 40.73 -16.01 -12.80
N PRO A 381 41.58 -15.20 -13.44
CA PRO A 381 41.83 -13.84 -13.00
C PRO A 381 40.53 -13.03 -12.96
N VAL A 382 40.55 -11.89 -12.28
CA VAL A 382 39.46 -10.91 -12.40
C VAL A 382 39.70 -10.15 -13.69
N ASP A 383 38.71 -10.17 -14.59
CA ASP A 383 38.79 -9.47 -15.87
C ASP A 383 38.32 -8.01 -15.69
N GLU A 384 38.83 -7.09 -16.52
CA GLU A 384 38.47 -5.66 -16.45
C GLU A 384 36.97 -5.43 -16.65
N ASP A 385 36.33 -6.21 -17.53
CA ASP A 385 34.88 -6.17 -17.79
C ASP A 385 34.03 -6.61 -16.58
N GLU A 386 34.62 -7.29 -15.59
CA GLU A 386 33.92 -7.70 -14.38
C GLU A 386 33.90 -6.59 -13.32
N ILE A 387 34.76 -5.57 -13.44
CA ILE A 387 34.96 -4.52 -12.43
C ILE A 387 33.79 -3.51 -12.49
N PRO A 388 32.95 -3.41 -11.44
CA PRO A 388 31.77 -2.55 -11.48
C PRO A 388 32.10 -1.07 -11.22
N TYR A 389 33.21 -0.79 -10.53
CA TYR A 389 33.66 0.55 -10.15
C TYR A 389 35.13 0.55 -9.72
N ALA A 390 35.74 1.74 -9.73
CA ALA A 390 37.09 1.97 -9.22
C ALA A 390 37.14 1.83 -7.69
N LEU A 391 38.23 1.25 -7.18
CA LEU A 391 38.45 1.06 -5.75
C LEU A 391 39.39 2.12 -5.16
N PRO A 392 39.29 2.41 -3.85
CA PRO A 392 40.28 3.22 -3.15
C PRO A 392 41.68 2.59 -3.18
N GLU A 393 42.68 3.41 -2.87
CA GLU A 393 44.05 2.93 -2.70
C GLU A 393 44.12 1.88 -1.59
N GLY A 394 44.92 0.82 -1.81
CA GLY A 394 45.07 -0.28 -0.86
C GLY A 394 44.02 -1.40 -0.96
N TRP A 395 42.92 -1.18 -1.69
CA TRP A 395 41.90 -2.20 -1.95
C TRP A 395 42.21 -3.04 -3.20
N ILE A 396 41.60 -4.23 -3.29
CA ILE A 396 41.76 -5.10 -4.46
C ILE A 396 40.51 -5.93 -4.74
N TRP A 397 40.12 -6.05 -6.02
CA TRP A 397 39.09 -6.98 -6.45
C TRP A 397 39.61 -8.43 -6.43
N VAL A 398 38.86 -9.34 -5.82
CA VAL A 398 39.19 -10.77 -5.80
C VAL A 398 37.97 -11.65 -5.98
N LYS A 399 38.14 -12.84 -6.54
CA LYS A 399 37.08 -13.87 -6.56
C LYS A 399 36.77 -14.32 -5.13
N ILE A 400 35.48 -14.48 -4.79
CA ILE A 400 35.03 -14.89 -3.45
C ILE A 400 35.75 -16.15 -2.91
N PRO A 401 35.99 -17.21 -3.71
CA PRO A 401 36.71 -18.41 -3.23
C PRO A 401 38.20 -18.18 -2.94
N LYS A 402 38.76 -17.01 -3.28
CA LYS A 402 40.14 -16.65 -2.91
C LYS A 402 40.25 -16.29 -1.43
N ILE A 403 39.19 -15.73 -0.85
CA ILE A 403 39.14 -15.27 0.55
C ILE A 403 38.21 -16.12 1.44
N THR A 404 37.56 -17.13 0.86
CA THR A 404 36.68 -18.05 1.58
C THR A 404 36.92 -19.51 1.17
N HIS A 405 36.50 -20.44 2.03
CA HIS A 405 36.44 -21.86 1.73
C HIS A 405 35.15 -22.49 2.25
N ASN A 406 34.89 -23.73 1.86
CA ASN A 406 33.81 -24.55 2.39
C ASN A 406 34.36 -25.86 2.95
N PHE A 407 33.55 -26.54 3.76
CA PHE A 407 33.92 -27.80 4.41
C PHE A 407 33.44 -29.04 3.64
N GLY A 408 32.89 -28.86 2.44
CA GLY A 408 32.32 -29.93 1.64
C GLY A 408 30.97 -30.44 2.14
N GLN A 409 30.67 -31.68 1.77
CA GLN A 409 29.40 -32.34 2.07
C GLN A 409 29.64 -33.69 2.75
N LYS A 410 28.73 -34.07 3.66
CA LYS A 410 28.68 -35.40 4.26
C LYS A 410 27.25 -35.88 4.44
N VAL A 411 27.07 -37.19 4.61
CA VAL A 411 25.82 -37.75 5.14
C VAL A 411 25.91 -37.72 6.66
N PRO A 412 24.94 -37.12 7.38
CA PRO A 412 24.95 -37.12 8.83
C PRO A 412 24.87 -38.55 9.39
N ASP A 413 25.69 -38.85 10.39
CA ASP A 413 25.76 -40.14 11.11
C ASP A 413 25.45 -40.01 12.61
N LYS A 414 25.34 -38.78 13.11
CA LYS A 414 24.98 -38.41 14.50
C LYS A 414 23.90 -37.33 14.50
N PRO A 415 23.19 -37.11 15.63
CA PRO A 415 22.27 -35.97 15.76
C PRO A 415 22.96 -34.65 15.40
N PHE A 416 22.29 -33.79 14.64
CA PHE A 416 22.87 -32.57 14.10
C PHE A 416 21.85 -31.44 14.04
N ASN A 417 22.34 -30.20 14.07
CA ASN A 417 21.51 -29.00 13.88
C ASN A 417 21.32 -28.74 12.39
N TYR A 418 20.08 -28.86 11.93
CA TYR A 418 19.73 -28.68 10.53
C TYR A 418 19.27 -27.26 10.23
N ILE A 419 19.98 -26.60 9.31
CA ILE A 419 19.61 -25.27 8.82
C ILE A 419 19.14 -25.37 7.36
N ASP A 420 17.87 -25.04 7.13
CA ASP A 420 17.32 -24.85 5.80
C ASP A 420 16.95 -23.39 5.52
N VAL A 421 16.41 -23.12 4.33
CA VAL A 421 16.10 -21.76 3.90
C VAL A 421 15.03 -21.11 4.79
N SER A 422 14.06 -21.89 5.27
CA SER A 422 13.04 -21.43 6.23
C SER A 422 13.60 -21.10 7.61
N SER A 423 14.79 -21.61 7.93
CA SER A 423 15.46 -21.35 9.21
C SER A 423 16.08 -19.95 9.28
N ILE A 424 16.04 -19.15 8.21
CA ILE A 424 16.72 -17.84 8.13
C ILE A 424 15.74 -16.70 8.43
N ASN A 425 16.07 -15.87 9.41
CA ASN A 425 15.51 -14.52 9.55
C ASN A 425 16.25 -13.59 8.58
N LYS A 426 15.70 -13.42 7.38
CA LYS A 426 16.30 -12.57 6.34
C LYS A 426 16.42 -11.08 6.72
N GLU A 427 15.58 -10.59 7.61
CA GLU A 427 15.61 -9.19 8.07
C GLU A 427 16.75 -8.98 9.06
N LYS A 428 16.89 -9.87 10.05
CA LYS A 428 17.95 -9.80 11.06
C LYS A 428 19.29 -10.38 10.59
N GLY A 429 19.31 -11.09 9.46
CA GLY A 429 20.50 -11.83 9.01
C GLY A 429 20.93 -12.95 9.94
N LYS A 430 19.98 -13.50 10.70
CA LYS A 430 20.23 -14.49 11.76
C LYS A 430 19.49 -15.78 11.48
N ILE A 431 19.95 -16.85 12.12
CA ILE A 431 19.26 -18.14 12.09
C ILE A 431 18.16 -18.09 13.18
N SER A 432 16.90 -18.29 12.78
CA SER A 432 15.69 -18.20 13.62
C SER A 432 15.45 -19.44 14.49
N LEU A 433 16.45 -20.29 14.71
CA LEU A 433 16.23 -21.61 15.29
C LEU A 433 16.18 -21.57 16.81
N ASP A 434 15.07 -22.07 17.36
CA ASP A 434 15.14 -22.99 18.50
C ASP A 434 15.81 -24.28 18.01
N GLU A 435 16.66 -24.92 18.81
CA GLU A 435 17.50 -26.07 18.42
C GLU A 435 16.76 -27.11 17.53
N ASN A 436 16.99 -27.08 16.21
CA ASN A 436 16.39 -28.02 15.26
C ASN A 436 17.28 -29.23 15.07
N ILE A 437 17.37 -30.03 16.13
CA ILE A 437 18.17 -31.25 16.17
C ILE A 437 17.44 -32.36 15.40
N ILE A 438 18.05 -32.82 14.32
CA ILE A 438 17.53 -33.91 13.50
C ILE A 438 18.37 -35.17 13.72
N GLN A 439 17.69 -36.31 13.81
CA GLN A 439 18.32 -37.63 13.86
C GLN A 439 18.75 -38.06 12.44
N PRO A 440 19.89 -38.74 12.25
CA PRO A 440 20.37 -39.19 10.94
C PRO A 440 19.33 -39.91 10.07
N LYS A 441 18.49 -40.73 10.69
CA LYS A 441 17.42 -41.50 10.03
C LYS A 441 16.32 -40.62 9.42
N ASP A 442 16.11 -39.44 9.99
CA ASP A 442 15.08 -38.46 9.60
C ASP A 442 15.68 -37.33 8.75
N ALA A 443 16.98 -37.42 8.41
CA ALA A 443 17.71 -36.39 7.69
C ALA A 443 17.18 -36.22 6.26
N PRO A 444 16.74 -35.00 5.88
CA PRO A 444 16.36 -34.71 4.50
C PRO A 444 17.52 -35.01 3.54
N SER A 445 17.21 -35.40 2.30
CA SER A 445 18.23 -35.67 1.26
C SER A 445 19.15 -34.47 0.99
N ARG A 446 18.63 -33.25 1.21
CA ARG A 446 19.32 -31.97 1.10
C ARG A 446 20.20 -31.59 2.31
N ALA A 447 20.10 -32.29 3.44
CA ALA A 447 20.93 -32.02 4.62
C ALA A 447 22.33 -32.62 4.43
N ARG A 448 23.23 -31.86 3.80
CA ARG A 448 24.54 -32.37 3.36
C ARG A 448 25.73 -31.44 3.59
N LYS A 449 25.56 -30.12 3.48
CA LYS A 449 26.69 -29.18 3.49
C LYS A 449 27.14 -28.93 4.92
N ILE A 450 28.44 -29.07 5.19
CA ILE A 450 29.02 -28.82 6.50
C ILE A 450 29.26 -27.31 6.63
N ALA A 451 28.86 -26.74 7.77
CA ALA A 451 29.18 -25.37 8.14
C ALA A 451 29.78 -25.33 9.55
N LYS A 452 30.42 -24.21 9.90
CA LYS A 452 30.96 -23.97 11.24
C LYS A 452 30.58 -22.58 11.69
N ILE A 453 30.77 -22.31 12.99
CA ILE A 453 30.72 -20.95 13.51
C ILE A 453 31.62 -20.03 12.67
N ASN A 454 31.18 -18.78 12.51
CA ASN A 454 31.71 -17.75 11.63
C ASN A 454 31.49 -17.94 10.12
N SER A 455 30.93 -19.07 9.66
CA SER A 455 30.54 -19.21 8.26
C SER A 455 29.37 -18.28 7.92
N VAL A 456 29.44 -17.65 6.75
CA VAL A 456 28.30 -16.97 6.12
C VAL A 456 27.63 -17.96 5.19
N ILE A 457 26.32 -18.13 5.32
CA ILE A 457 25.52 -19.00 4.44
C ILE A 457 24.65 -18.14 3.53
N TYR A 458 24.67 -18.43 2.24
CA TYR A 458 23.95 -17.67 1.21
C TYR A 458 23.01 -18.60 0.45
N SER A 459 21.70 -18.31 0.43
CA SER A 459 20.75 -19.15 -0.31
C SER A 459 20.92 -18.98 -1.81
N THR A 460 21.22 -20.07 -2.52
CA THR A 460 21.35 -20.08 -3.98
C THR A 460 20.02 -20.31 -4.69
N VAL A 461 18.93 -20.53 -3.94
CA VAL A 461 17.56 -20.69 -4.44
C VAL A 461 16.75 -19.45 -4.07
N ARG A 462 16.10 -18.83 -5.05
CA ARG A 462 15.42 -17.54 -4.92
C ARG A 462 16.30 -16.51 -4.20
N PRO A 463 17.53 -16.27 -4.70
CA PRO A 463 18.50 -15.40 -4.02
C PRO A 463 18.01 -13.94 -3.85
N TYR A 464 17.05 -13.47 -4.65
CA TYR A 464 16.37 -12.19 -4.47
C TYR A 464 15.66 -12.03 -3.10
N LEU A 465 15.39 -13.15 -2.40
CA LEU A 465 14.83 -13.11 -1.04
C LEU A 465 15.86 -12.80 0.04
N LEU A 466 17.16 -12.75 -0.31
CA LEU A 466 18.27 -12.42 0.59
C LEU A 466 18.30 -13.26 1.87
N ASN A 467 17.98 -14.55 1.74
CA ASN A 467 18.16 -15.53 2.82
C ASN A 467 19.66 -15.80 3.01
N ILE A 468 20.28 -14.91 3.77
CA ILE A 468 21.71 -14.88 4.09
C ILE A 468 21.84 -14.74 5.60
N ALA A 469 22.70 -15.55 6.22
CA ALA A 469 22.95 -15.45 7.65
C ALA A 469 24.40 -15.74 8.00
N ILE A 470 24.83 -15.21 9.14
CA ILE A 470 26.08 -15.57 9.80
C ILE A 470 25.77 -16.66 10.82
N ILE A 471 26.58 -17.72 10.87
CA ILE A 471 26.53 -18.71 11.94
C ILE A 471 27.32 -18.15 13.13
N ASP A 472 26.63 -17.48 14.05
CA ASP A 472 27.20 -16.85 15.25
C ASP A 472 26.85 -17.58 16.56
N GLN A 473 25.95 -18.56 16.49
CA GLN A 473 25.53 -19.37 17.63
C GLN A 473 26.46 -20.56 17.86
N ILE A 474 26.69 -20.91 19.13
CA ILE A 474 27.40 -22.13 19.53
C ILE A 474 26.32 -23.16 19.88
N PHE A 475 26.34 -24.31 19.23
CA PHE A 475 25.54 -25.46 19.61
C PHE A 475 26.42 -26.63 20.02
N GLU A 476 25.88 -27.53 20.84
CA GLU A 476 26.56 -28.75 21.25
C GLU A 476 26.76 -29.73 20.08
N GLN A 477 25.80 -29.78 19.14
CA GLN A 477 25.86 -30.65 17.97
C GLN A 477 26.34 -29.90 16.73
N GLU A 478 26.81 -30.68 15.75
CA GLU A 478 27.34 -30.15 14.49
C GLU A 478 26.29 -29.45 13.62
N PHE A 479 26.76 -28.50 12.81
CA PHE A 479 25.94 -27.79 11.83
C PHE A 479 25.94 -28.49 10.47
N ILE A 480 24.75 -28.84 10.00
CA ILE A 480 24.55 -29.28 8.61
C ILE A 480 23.50 -28.39 7.97
N VAL A 481 23.89 -27.76 6.86
CA VAL A 481 23.02 -26.86 6.12
C VAL A 481 22.51 -27.53 4.84
N SER A 482 21.36 -27.06 4.38
CA SER A 482 20.77 -27.47 3.12
C SER A 482 21.73 -27.29 1.94
N THR A 483 21.70 -28.20 0.97
CA THR A 483 22.41 -28.06 -0.32
C THR A 483 22.03 -26.78 -1.09
N ALA A 484 20.88 -26.18 -0.76
CA ALA A 484 20.41 -24.90 -1.27
C ALA A 484 21.24 -23.68 -0.79
N PHE A 485 22.24 -23.87 0.07
CA PHE A 485 23.15 -22.80 0.50
C PHE A 485 24.53 -22.92 -0.14
N ALA A 486 25.14 -21.79 -0.48
CA ALA A 486 26.59 -21.67 -0.54
C ALA A 486 27.12 -21.41 0.87
N VAL A 487 28.13 -22.17 1.30
CA VAL A 487 28.78 -21.99 2.60
C VAL A 487 30.10 -21.27 2.38
N LEU A 488 30.25 -20.11 2.99
CA LEU A 488 31.40 -19.25 2.88
C LEU A 488 32.06 -19.11 4.26
N HIS A 489 33.05 -19.93 4.54
CA HIS A 489 33.88 -19.76 5.73
C HIS A 489 35.06 -18.83 5.40
N PRO A 490 35.15 -17.65 6.05
CA PRO A 490 36.23 -16.70 5.79
C PRO A 490 37.60 -17.25 6.23
N HIS A 491 38.64 -16.91 5.48
CA HIS A 491 40.02 -17.09 5.94
C HIS A 491 40.38 -16.09 7.05
N LYS A 492 41.51 -16.31 7.73
CA LYS A 492 41.98 -15.42 8.79
C LYS A 492 42.21 -14.01 8.23
N GLY A 493 41.71 -13.00 8.94
CA GLY A 493 41.79 -11.61 8.50
C GLY A 493 40.70 -11.20 7.50
N ILE A 494 39.65 -12.01 7.33
CA ILE A 494 38.43 -11.62 6.62
C ILE A 494 37.28 -11.51 7.62
N SER A 495 36.67 -10.33 7.70
CA SER A 495 35.48 -10.13 8.52
C SER A 495 34.27 -10.83 7.91
N ASN A 496 33.64 -11.74 8.66
CA ASN A 496 32.40 -12.38 8.26
C ASN A 496 31.24 -11.38 8.11
N ARG A 497 31.22 -10.31 8.93
CA ARG A 497 30.24 -9.21 8.84
C ARG A 497 30.43 -8.40 7.57
N PHE A 498 31.67 -8.07 7.21
CA PHE A 498 31.96 -7.39 5.94
C PHE A 498 31.50 -8.25 4.75
N LEU A 499 31.84 -9.55 4.76
CA LEU A 499 31.37 -10.49 3.73
C LEU A 499 29.85 -10.56 3.67
N TYR A 500 29.16 -10.63 4.82
CA TYR A 500 27.71 -10.60 4.90
C TYR A 500 27.11 -9.34 4.27
N TYR A 501 27.67 -8.16 4.57
CA TYR A 501 27.23 -6.89 4.00
C TYR A 501 27.46 -6.81 2.50
N TYR A 502 28.61 -7.29 2.01
CA TYR A 502 28.88 -7.34 0.58
C TYR A 502 27.85 -8.19 -0.17
N LEU A 503 27.49 -9.36 0.37
CA LEU A 503 26.51 -10.26 -0.26
C LEU A 503 25.08 -9.68 -0.28
N ARG A 504 24.80 -8.64 0.50
CA ARG A 504 23.54 -7.88 0.50
C ARG A 504 23.60 -6.56 -0.27
N SER A 505 24.79 -6.17 -0.72
CA SER A 505 24.97 -4.93 -1.48
C SER A 505 24.29 -5.02 -2.85
N SER A 506 23.89 -3.86 -3.39
CA SER A 506 23.27 -3.80 -4.71
C SER A 506 24.20 -4.34 -5.81
N THR A 507 25.51 -4.18 -5.65
CA THR A 507 26.53 -4.71 -6.56
C THR A 507 26.45 -6.24 -6.67
N PHE A 508 26.42 -6.96 -5.55
CA PHE A 508 26.38 -8.42 -5.58
C PHE A 508 25.01 -8.95 -6.01
N ILE A 509 23.92 -8.27 -5.60
CA ILE A 509 22.56 -8.64 -6.03
C ILE A 509 22.43 -8.57 -7.55
N LYS A 510 22.86 -7.47 -8.17
CA LYS A 510 22.85 -7.31 -9.65
C LYS A 510 23.66 -8.40 -10.35
N TYR A 511 24.83 -8.74 -9.80
CA TYR A 511 25.63 -9.85 -10.30
C TYR A 511 24.85 -11.16 -10.27
N VAL A 512 24.26 -11.52 -9.13
CA VAL A 512 23.50 -12.78 -8.99
C VAL A 512 22.30 -12.80 -9.93
N GLU A 513 21.54 -11.71 -10.01
CA GLU A 513 20.40 -11.58 -10.93
C GLU A 513 20.78 -11.81 -12.39
N SER A 514 21.93 -11.28 -12.83
CA SER A 514 22.44 -11.51 -14.20
C SER A 514 22.82 -12.97 -14.48
N GLN A 515 23.09 -13.76 -13.44
CA GLN A 515 23.61 -15.13 -13.55
C GLN A 515 22.55 -16.21 -13.29
N MET A 516 21.41 -15.83 -12.72
CA MET A 516 20.32 -16.73 -12.34
C MET A 516 19.67 -17.42 -13.53
N THR A 517 19.15 -18.61 -13.27
CA THR A 517 18.41 -19.41 -14.26
C THR A 517 17.12 -19.96 -13.66
N GLY A 518 16.11 -20.17 -14.51
CA GLY A 518 14.81 -20.74 -14.14
C GLY A 518 13.75 -19.68 -13.84
N MET A 519 12.57 -19.81 -14.46
CA MET A 519 11.48 -18.83 -14.32
C MET A 519 10.68 -18.99 -13.02
N ALA A 520 10.28 -20.22 -12.66
CA ALA A 520 9.44 -20.47 -11.48
C ALA A 520 10.24 -20.62 -10.16
N TYR A 521 11.49 -21.09 -10.25
CA TYR A 521 12.41 -21.24 -9.11
C TYR A 521 13.78 -20.71 -9.51
N PRO A 522 13.95 -19.38 -9.57
CA PRO A 522 15.23 -18.79 -9.96
C PRO A 522 16.34 -19.25 -9.02
N ALA A 523 17.45 -19.73 -9.56
CA ALA A 523 18.59 -20.20 -8.79
C ALA A 523 19.92 -19.87 -9.47
N ILE A 524 20.98 -19.76 -8.67
CA ILE A 524 22.36 -19.60 -9.14
C ILE A 524 23.16 -20.88 -8.87
N SER A 525 23.91 -21.36 -9.86
CA SER A 525 24.76 -22.54 -9.68
C SER A 525 25.99 -22.20 -8.84
N GLU A 526 26.54 -23.19 -8.13
CA GLU A 526 27.75 -22.99 -7.32
C GLU A 526 28.94 -22.53 -8.16
N SER A 527 29.06 -22.98 -9.42
CA SER A 527 30.09 -22.51 -10.34
C SER A 527 29.95 -21.02 -10.68
N LYS A 528 28.72 -20.56 -10.97
CA LYS A 528 28.48 -19.15 -11.27
C LYS A 528 28.67 -18.30 -10.01
N PHE A 529 28.15 -18.74 -8.88
CA PHE A 529 28.35 -18.06 -7.60
C PHE A 529 29.84 -17.87 -7.25
N ASN A 530 30.66 -18.89 -7.46
CA ASN A 530 32.10 -18.85 -7.22
C ASN A 530 32.88 -17.94 -8.17
N ASN A 531 32.29 -17.54 -9.30
CA ASN A 531 32.87 -16.53 -10.20
C ASN A 531 32.61 -15.10 -9.72
N GLY A 532 31.77 -14.90 -8.69
CA GLY A 532 31.55 -13.61 -8.08
C GLY A 532 32.84 -13.02 -7.52
N ILE A 533 33.01 -11.73 -7.73
CA ILE A 533 34.12 -10.94 -7.16
C ILE A 533 33.66 -10.25 -5.88
N ILE A 534 34.61 -9.77 -5.08
CA ILE A 534 34.39 -8.98 -3.86
C ILE A 534 35.53 -7.97 -3.74
N PRO A 535 35.25 -6.71 -3.36
CA PRO A 535 36.29 -5.72 -3.15
C PRO A 535 36.85 -5.96 -1.75
N LEU A 536 38.15 -6.23 -1.67
CA LEU A 536 38.83 -6.57 -0.41
C LEU A 536 39.55 -5.32 0.14
N PRO A 537 39.09 -4.77 1.29
CA PRO A 537 39.81 -3.73 2.01
C PRO A 537 40.94 -4.31 2.89
N PRO A 538 41.87 -3.46 3.36
CA PRO A 538 42.67 -3.72 4.55
C PRO A 538 41.84 -4.24 5.72
N LEU A 539 42.41 -5.12 6.56
CA LEU A 539 41.69 -5.70 7.71
C LEU A 539 41.23 -4.63 8.71
N ALA A 540 42.07 -3.64 8.99
CA ALA A 540 41.72 -2.54 9.89
C ALA A 540 40.50 -1.77 9.36
N GLU A 541 40.49 -1.48 8.05
CA GLU A 541 39.37 -0.83 7.39
C GLU A 541 38.10 -1.68 7.33
N GLN A 542 38.20 -3.01 7.12
CA GLN A 542 37.04 -3.90 7.20
C GLN A 542 36.30 -3.75 8.55
N HIS A 543 37.03 -3.65 9.66
CA HIS A 543 36.43 -3.43 10.97
C HIS A 543 35.79 -2.05 11.10
N ARG A 544 36.46 -0.98 10.62
CA ARG A 544 35.91 0.39 10.61
C ARG A 544 34.62 0.47 9.80
N ILE A 545 34.57 -0.16 8.63
CA ILE A 545 33.37 -0.24 7.78
C ILE A 545 32.25 -0.96 8.53
N VAL A 546 32.53 -2.14 9.11
CA VAL A 546 31.51 -2.93 9.82
C VAL A 546 30.93 -2.16 10.98
N GLU A 547 31.76 -1.52 11.80
CA GLU A 547 31.31 -0.70 12.93
C GLU A 547 30.38 0.44 12.48
N ARG A 548 30.76 1.14 11.40
CA ARG A 548 29.93 2.22 10.86
C ARG A 548 28.63 1.72 10.26
N VAL A 549 28.65 0.62 9.48
CA VAL A 549 27.42 0.02 8.94
C VAL A 549 26.49 -0.42 10.08
N ASP A 550 27.03 -1.06 11.11
CA ASP A 550 26.24 -1.52 12.27
C ASP A 550 25.52 -0.34 12.96
N CYS A 551 26.24 0.77 13.18
CA CYS A 551 25.67 1.99 13.74
C CYS A 551 24.54 2.55 12.87
N LEU A 552 24.73 2.63 11.56
CA LEU A 552 23.74 3.18 10.64
C LEU A 552 22.54 2.26 10.44
N MET A 553 22.74 0.93 10.46
CA MET A 553 21.64 -0.03 10.39
C MET A 553 20.74 0.07 11.63
N LYS A 554 21.33 0.27 12.80
CA LYS A 554 20.57 0.52 14.03
C LYS A 554 19.74 1.81 13.93
N LEU A 555 20.32 2.88 13.40
CA LEU A 555 19.58 4.13 13.15
C LEU A 555 18.42 3.90 12.17
N CYS A 556 18.64 3.12 11.11
CA CYS A 556 17.55 2.74 10.19
C CYS A 556 16.45 1.95 10.90
N ASP A 557 16.79 1.04 11.82
CA ASP A 557 15.81 0.31 12.64
C ASP A 557 14.97 1.29 13.48
N GLU A 558 15.61 2.26 14.16
CA GLU A 558 14.94 3.29 14.96
C GLU A 558 14.02 4.20 14.12
N LEU A 559 14.43 4.54 12.90
CA LEU A 559 13.62 5.31 11.96
C LEU A 559 12.41 4.52 11.46
N GLU A 560 12.58 3.23 11.17
CA GLU A 560 11.49 2.35 10.75
C GLU A 560 10.43 2.19 11.85
N GLU A 561 10.86 1.97 13.09
CA GLU A 561 9.97 1.92 14.25
C GLU A 561 9.19 3.23 14.44
N ARG A 562 9.86 4.38 14.24
CA ARG A 562 9.22 5.70 14.32
C ARG A 562 8.16 5.90 13.26
N VAL A 563 8.44 5.54 12.00
CA VAL A 563 7.49 5.63 10.89
C VAL A 563 6.24 4.79 11.19
N VAL A 564 6.42 3.54 11.61
CA VAL A 564 5.30 2.64 11.96
C VAL A 564 4.48 3.22 13.11
N ALA A 565 5.13 3.74 14.17
CA ALA A 565 4.44 4.34 15.30
C ALA A 565 3.64 5.60 14.90
N GLN A 566 4.18 6.43 13.99
CA GLN A 566 3.48 7.61 13.46
C GLN A 566 2.25 7.21 12.64
N GLU A 567 2.38 6.19 11.78
CA GLU A 567 1.24 5.65 11.01
C GLU A 567 0.14 5.12 11.93
N GLU A 568 0.47 4.28 12.90
CA GLU A 568 -0.51 3.75 13.86
C GLU A 568 -1.19 4.86 14.68
N SER A 569 -0.42 5.85 15.14
CA SER A 569 -0.95 6.98 15.88
C SER A 569 -1.92 7.81 15.03
N ALA A 570 -1.56 8.06 13.76
CA ALA A 570 -2.41 8.78 12.83
C ALA A 570 -3.72 8.03 12.56
N GLU A 571 -3.68 6.70 12.39
CA GLU A 571 -4.88 5.87 12.21
C GLU A 571 -5.82 5.88 13.43
N ARG A 572 -5.24 5.79 14.64
CA ARG A 572 -6.03 5.87 15.89
C ARG A 572 -6.68 7.23 16.06
N LEU A 573 -5.94 8.31 15.83
CA LEU A 573 -6.47 9.68 15.87
C LEU A 573 -7.59 9.87 14.85
N LEU A 574 -7.38 9.45 13.60
CA LEU A 574 -8.39 9.50 12.55
C LEU A 574 -9.67 8.77 12.97
N SER A 575 -9.53 7.55 13.49
CA SER A 575 -10.67 6.74 13.93
C SER A 575 -11.43 7.41 15.08
N SER A 576 -10.71 7.97 16.05
CA SER A 576 -11.30 8.69 17.20
C SER A 576 -12.02 9.96 16.78
N VAL A 577 -11.42 10.77 15.90
CA VAL A 577 -12.00 12.00 15.39
C VAL A 577 -13.27 11.69 14.60
N CYS A 578 -13.24 10.68 13.72
CA CYS A 578 -14.42 10.29 12.96
C CYS A 578 -15.54 9.77 13.86
N ALA A 579 -15.22 8.97 14.88
CA ALA A 579 -16.22 8.52 15.86
C ALA A 579 -16.88 9.70 16.60
N GLY A 580 -16.08 10.69 17.03
CA GLY A 580 -16.58 11.89 17.70
C GLY A 580 -17.48 12.77 16.82
N ILE A 581 -17.25 12.81 15.50
CA ILE A 581 -18.11 13.57 14.56
C ILE A 581 -19.44 12.85 14.32
N CYS A 582 -19.44 11.52 14.29
CA CYS A 582 -20.64 10.73 14.02
C CYS A 582 -21.64 10.71 15.20
N GLY A 583 -21.14 10.84 16.45
CA GLY A 583 -21.95 10.79 17.67
C GLY A 583 -22.26 9.36 18.10
#